data_AF-A0A3N5VT24-F1
#
_entry.id   AF-A0A3N5VT24-F1
#
_cell.length_a   1.000
_cell.length_b   1.000
_cell.length_c   1.000
_cell.angle_alpha   90.00
_cell.angle_beta   90.00
_cell.angle_gamma   90.00
#
_symmetry.space_group_name_H-M   'P 1'
#
loop_
_entity.id
_entity.type
_entity.pdbx_description
1 polymer ?
#
loop_
_entity_poly.entity_id
_entity_poly.type
_entity_poly.pdbx_seq_one_letter_code
_entity_poly.pdbx_strand_id
1 'polypeptide(L)' 'MLKDMFTRIENGQNTFISDIVEQFGYTTEQAEKIFNLYRREKIIKLDTGSGRYILSHGAFWDKEVMARALAL' A
#
# COMPACT_ATOMS: atom_id res chain seq x y z
N MET A 1 22.67 -4.84 7.34
CA MET A 1 22.15 -3.48 7.55
C MET A 1 21.39 -2.95 6.33
N LEU A 2 22.03 -2.69 5.16
CA LEU A 2 21.29 -2.26 3.95
C LEU A 2 20.34 -3.34 3.41
N LYS A 3 20.80 -4.60 3.33
CA LYS A 3 20.01 -5.74 2.85
C LYS A 3 18.71 -5.93 3.66
N ASP A 4 18.81 -5.84 4.98
CA ASP A 4 17.67 -6.02 5.89
C ASP A 4 16.64 -4.89 5.73
N MET A 5 17.11 -3.67 5.43
CA MET A 5 16.23 -2.52 5.15
C MET A 5 15.46 -2.72 3.84
N PHE A 6 16.11 -3.19 2.77
CA PHE A 6 15.44 -3.50 1.51
C PHE A 6 14.39 -4.60 1.67
N THR A 7 14.73 -5.67 2.39
CA THR A 7 13.77 -6.75 2.68
C THR A 7 12.56 -6.25 3.47
N ARG A 8 12.74 -5.32 4.41
CA ARG A 8 11.61 -4.73 5.15
C ARG A 8 10.70 -3.87 4.26
N ILE A 9 11.28 -3.09 3.34
CA ILE A 9 10.51 -2.29 2.38
C ILE A 9 9.67 -3.20 1.49
N GLU A 10 10.29 -4.24 0.94
CA GLU A 10 9.64 -5.21 0.05
C GLU A 10 8.53 -5.98 0.78
N ASN A 11 8.80 -6.48 1.99
CA ASN A 11 7.80 -7.15 2.81
C ASN A 11 6.63 -6.22 3.13
N GLY A 12 6.90 -4.97 3.52
CA GLY A 12 5.85 -4.00 3.82
C GLY A 12 4.97 -3.71 2.61
N GLN A 13 5.55 -3.63 1.41
CA GLN A 13 4.82 -3.47 0.16
C GLN A 13 3.95 -4.70 -0.12
N ASN A 14 4.52 -5.90 -0.03
CA ASN A 14 3.82 -7.16 -0.29
C ASN A 14 2.64 -7.35 0.66
N THR A 15 2.82 -7.05 1.96
CA THR A 15 1.73 -7.09 2.94
C THR A 15 0.63 -6.11 2.58
N PHE A 16 0.96 -4.84 2.29
CA PHE A 16 -0.06 -3.84 1.96
C PHE A 16 -0.85 -4.21 0.70
N ILE A 17 -0.19 -4.75 -0.33
CA ILE A 17 -0.85 -5.25 -1.54
C ILE A 17 -1.75 -6.45 -1.22
N SER A 18 -1.27 -7.42 -0.43
CA SER A 18 -2.06 -8.58 -0.01
C SER A 18 -3.32 -8.14 0.74
N ASP A 19 -3.18 -7.20 1.68
CA ASP A 19 -4.29 -6.68 2.45
C ASP A 19 -5.37 -6.04 1.55
N ILE A 20 -4.98 -5.32 0.50
CA ILE A 20 -5.93 -4.75 -0.47
C ILE A 20 -6.67 -5.85 -1.24
N VAL A 21 -5.95 -6.87 -1.71
CA VAL A 21 -6.53 -8.00 -2.45
C VAL A 21 -7.51 -8.75 -1.56
N GLU A 22 -7.10 -9.11 -0.34
CA GLU A 22 -7.87 -9.92 0.59
C GLU A 22 -9.12 -9.18 1.11
N GLN A 23 -8.99 -7.90 1.47
CA GLN A 23 -10.08 -7.17 2.12
C GLN A 23 -11.08 -6.56 1.12
N PHE A 24 -10.63 -6.18 -0.07
CA PHE A 24 -11.48 -5.47 -1.03
C PHE A 24 -11.75 -6.24 -2.33
N GLY A 25 -11.03 -7.35 -2.56
CA GLY A 25 -11.23 -8.24 -3.71
C GLY A 25 -10.66 -7.69 -5.03
N TYR A 26 -9.66 -6.81 -4.96
CA TYR A 26 -8.94 -6.34 -6.15
C TYR A 26 -8.00 -7.42 -6.69
N THR A 27 -7.66 -7.33 -7.97
CA THR A 27 -6.53 -8.11 -8.50
C THR A 27 -5.21 -7.59 -7.96
N THR A 28 -4.16 -8.42 -7.95
CA THR A 28 -2.82 -7.99 -7.55
C THR A 28 -2.34 -6.78 -8.35
N GLU A 29 -2.59 -6.76 -9.67
CA GLU A 29 -2.22 -5.64 -10.54
C GLU A 29 -2.95 -4.34 -10.15
N GLN A 30 -4.23 -4.42 -9.78
CA GLN A 30 -4.98 -3.26 -9.29
C GLN A 30 -4.44 -2.77 -7.94
N ALA A 31 -4.16 -3.68 -7.01
CA ALA A 31 -3.59 -3.35 -5.72
C ALA A 31 -2.19 -2.71 -5.84
N GLU A 32 -1.36 -3.19 -6.76
CA GLU A 32 -0.07 -2.57 -7.10
C GLU A 32 -0.23 -1.15 -7.63
N LYS A 33 -1.21 -0.91 -8.52
CA LYS A 33 -1.50 0.44 -9.03
C LYS A 33 -1.93 1.39 -7.90
N ILE A 34 -2.81 0.93 -7.01
CA ILE A 34 -3.24 1.70 -5.83
C ILE A 34 -2.05 2.01 -4.94
N PHE A 35 -1.23 1.01 -4.60
CA PHE A 35 -0.04 1.19 -3.78
C PHE A 35 0.92 2.23 -4.38
N ASN A 36 1.21 2.12 -5.67
CA ASN A 36 2.13 3.02 -6.35
C ASN A 36 1.60 4.46 -6.38
N LEU A 37 0.30 4.65 -6.65
CA LEU A 37 -0.34 5.96 -6.57
C LEU A 37 -0.26 6.51 -5.15
N TYR A 38 -0.69 5.74 -4.15
CA TYR A 38 -0.71 6.19 -2.75
C TYR A 38 0.68 6.54 -2.25
N ARG A 39 1.70 5.77 -2.67
CA ARG A 39 3.10 6.07 -2.34
C ARG A 39 3.56 7.36 -3.00
N ARG A 40 3.27 7.54 -4.29
CA ARG A 40 3.65 8.74 -5.06
C ARG A 40 3.02 10.01 -4.48
N GLU A 41 1.72 9.95 -4.17
CA GLU A 41 0.96 11.06 -3.58
C GLU A 41 1.17 11.21 -2.06
N LYS A 42 2.07 10.43 -1.46
CA LYS A 42 2.42 10.45 -0.02
C LYS A 42 1.21 10.19 0.90
N ILE A 43 0.22 9.45 0.41
CA ILE A 43 -0.92 8.94 1.17
C ILE A 43 -0.47 7.81 2.10
N ILE A 44 0.50 7.00 1.69
CA ILE A 44 1.14 5.99 2.56
C ILE A 44 2.60 6.34 2.83
N LYS A 45 3.08 5.95 4.01
CA LYS A 45 4.49 6.02 4.40
C LYS A 45 4.93 4.73 5.06
N LEU A 46 6.17 4.32 4.82
CA LEU A 46 6.76 3.20 5.54
C LEU A 46 7.07 3.64 6.98
N ASP A 47 6.46 2.97 7.95
CA ASP A 47 6.90 3.03 9.33
C ASP A 47 8.13 2.12 9.50
N THR A 48 9.29 2.72 9.75
CA THR A 48 10.56 2.01 9.87
C THR A 48 10.67 1.15 11.13
N GLY A 49 9.83 1.44 12.15
CA GLY A 49 9.74 0.64 13.37
C GLY A 49 9.06 -0.70 13.12
N SER A 50 7.88 -0.68 12.51
CA SER A 50 7.10 -1.90 12.21
C SER A 50 7.41 -2.56 10.86
N GLY A 51 8.03 -1.84 9.92
CA GLY A 51 8.22 -2.29 8.55
C GLY A 51 6.92 -2.32 7.73
N ARG A 52 5.86 -1.62 8.17
CA ARG A 52 4.55 -1.58 7.50
C ARG A 52 4.29 -0.23 6.86
N TYR A 53 3.53 -0.22 5.77
CA TYR A 53 2.99 1.01 5.22
C TYR A 53 1.77 1.45 6.02
N ILE A 54 1.78 2.70 6.48
CA ILE A 54 0.67 3.32 7.20
C ILE A 54 0.06 4.44 6.39
N LEU A 55 -1.27 4.54 6.44
CA LEU A 55 -2.02 5.61 5.79
C LEU A 55 -1.89 6.91 6.55
N SER A 56 -1.88 8.03 5.82
CA SER A 56 -1.98 9.37 6.37
C SER A 56 -3.36 9.65 6.96
N HIS A 57 -4.40 9.01 6.40
CA HIS A 57 -5.78 9.13 6.84
C HIS A 57 -6.57 7.84 6.58
N GLY A 58 -7.41 7.43 7.53
CA GLY A 58 -8.17 6.17 7.45
C GLY A 58 -9.17 6.11 6.28
N ALA A 59 -9.66 7.25 5.80
CA ALA A 59 -10.58 7.32 4.65
C ALA A 59 -9.99 6.77 3.34
N PHE A 60 -8.66 6.65 3.23
CA PHE A 60 -8.01 6.00 2.08
C PHE A 60 -8.05 4.46 2.16
N TRP A 61 -8.50 3.88 3.29
CA TRP A 61 -8.79 2.45 3.44
C TRP A 61 -10.26 2.14 3.15
N ASP A 62 -10.73 2.61 2.00
CA ASP A 62 -12.12 2.46 1.57
C ASP A 62 -12.18 2.04 0.10
N LYS A 63 -13.05 1.08 -0.22
CA LYS A 63 -13.16 0.49 -1.55
C LYS A 63 -13.56 1.51 -2.61
N GLU A 64 -14.46 2.45 -2.31
CA GLU A 64 -14.87 3.46 -3.28
C GLU A 64 -13.73 4.45 -3.56
N VAL A 65 -12.96 4.79 -2.52
CA VAL A 65 -11.79 5.67 -2.67
C VAL A 65 -10.70 4.99 -3.49
N MET A 66 -10.45 3.69 -3.27
CA MET A 66 -9.53 2.89 -4.09
C MET A 66 -10.00 2.74 -5.55
N ALA A 67 -11.32 2.61 -5.78
CA ALA A 67 -11.87 2.57 -7.13
C ALA A 67 -11.63 3.89 -7.90
N ARG A 68 -11.77 5.03 -7.23
CA ARG A 68 -11.45 6.36 -7.81
C ARG A 68 -9.96 6.49 -8.11
N ALA A 69 -9.10 5.98 -7.23
CA ALA A 69 -7.66 5.95 -7.45
C ALA A 69 -7.26 5.18 -8.73
N LEU A 70 -7.96 4.09 -9.07
CA LEU A 70 -7.70 3.31 -10.28
C LEU A 70 -8.16 3.99 -11.58
N ALA A 71 -8.96 5.05 -11.50
CA ALA A 71 -9.46 5.79 -12.65
C ALA A 71 -8.57 6.99 -13.04
N LEU A 72 -7.48 7.23 -12.30
CA LEU A 72 -6.50 8.31 -12.53
C LEU A 72 -5.29 7.80 -13.33
#